data_AF-A0A2G8KNS9-F1
#
_entry.id   AF-A0A2G8KNS9-F1
#
_cell.length_a   1.000
_cell.length_b   1.000
_cell.length_c   1.000
_cell.angle_alpha   90.00
_cell.angle_beta   90.00
_cell.angle_gamma   90.00
#
_symmetry.space_group_name_H-M   'P 1'
#
loop_
_entity.id
_entity.type
_entity.pdbx_description
1 polymer ?
#
loop_
_entity_poly.entity_id
_entity_poly.type
_entity_poly.pdbx_seq_one_letter_code
_entity_poly.pdbx_strand_id
1 'polypeptide(L)'
;MSLVSNAELPNEDYEVELKSVYFSNEQLSDILQDEKWVDDATGLIPHCLEILKTCHLLTEKLVAMTIGNTATVSSKESSLGDIVVIAKRISPRVDDVVKCLYPPIDPRLIEARSAALLLSVQNLVLTAKYALKLPFVEWIDSSLSEMEHHLQILREASIICDSRTCSISSGTESSSQPQDPQLDELGAVGPPVPEEPYSVASVL
;
A
#
# COMPACT_ATOMS: atom_id res chain seq x y z
N MET A 1 -50.87 -10.38 34.91
CA MET A 1 -50.60 -10.67 33.48
C MET A 1 -49.15 -10.31 33.23
N SER A 2 -48.36 -11.30 32.85
CA SER A 2 -46.94 -11.17 32.55
C SER A 2 -46.75 -10.44 31.22
N LEU A 3 -45.91 -9.41 31.18
CA LEU A 3 -45.27 -8.91 29.97
C LEU A 3 -43.78 -8.79 30.28
N VAL A 4 -43.09 -9.93 30.19
CA VAL A 4 -41.65 -9.94 29.93
C VAL A 4 -41.48 -9.37 28.52
N SER A 5 -41.01 -8.14 28.45
CA SER A 5 -40.38 -7.62 27.23
C SER A 5 -39.05 -8.34 27.09
N ASN A 6 -39.01 -9.38 26.26
CA ASN A 6 -37.77 -9.92 25.74
C ASN A 6 -37.18 -8.85 24.81
N ALA A 7 -36.30 -8.01 25.35
CA ALA A 7 -35.38 -7.24 24.54
C ALA A 7 -34.37 -8.24 23.96
N GLU A 8 -34.65 -8.71 22.75
CA GLU A 8 -33.67 -9.43 21.93
C GLU A 8 -32.46 -8.50 21.78
N LEU A 9 -31.34 -8.95 22.29
CA LEU A 9 -30.12 -8.16 22.46
C LEU A 9 -29.54 -7.79 21.08
N PRO A 10 -28.92 -6.61 20.92
CA PRO A 10 -28.15 -6.18 19.73
C PRO A 10 -26.88 -7.03 19.48
N ASN A 11 -26.81 -8.20 20.10
CA ASN A 11 -25.67 -9.08 20.09
C ASN A 11 -25.53 -9.87 18.78
N GLU A 12 -26.64 -10.18 18.13
CA GLU A 12 -26.63 -10.95 16.89
C GLU A 12 -26.09 -10.12 15.71
N ASP A 13 -26.37 -8.81 15.70
CA ASP A 13 -25.95 -7.92 14.61
C ASP A 13 -24.43 -7.81 14.52
N TYR A 14 -23.71 -7.61 15.64
CA TYR A 14 -22.25 -7.55 15.57
C TYR A 14 -21.61 -8.90 15.24
N GLU A 15 -22.23 -10.02 15.63
CA GLU A 15 -21.66 -11.34 15.35
C GLU A 15 -21.72 -11.62 13.84
N VAL A 16 -22.84 -11.27 13.20
CA VAL A 16 -23.01 -11.34 11.75
C VAL A 16 -22.03 -10.41 11.03
N GLU A 17 -21.88 -9.17 11.50
CA GLU A 17 -20.95 -8.21 10.89
C GLU A 17 -19.48 -8.63 11.05
N LEU A 18 -19.09 -9.16 12.22
CA LEU A 18 -17.75 -9.69 12.47
C LEU A 18 -17.45 -10.92 11.62
N LYS A 19 -18.42 -11.83 11.45
CA LYS A 19 -18.30 -12.97 10.54
C LYS A 19 -18.11 -12.52 9.09
N SER A 20 -18.80 -11.49 8.63
CA SER A 20 -18.62 -10.95 7.27
C SER A 20 -17.19 -10.42 7.04
N VAL A 21 -16.59 -9.75 8.03
CA VAL A 21 -15.18 -9.32 7.94
C VAL A 21 -14.23 -10.52 7.90
N TYR A 22 -14.49 -11.55 8.70
CA TYR A 22 -13.74 -12.81 8.69
C TYR A 22 -13.77 -13.50 7.31
N PHE A 23 -14.96 -13.64 6.69
CA PHE A 23 -15.09 -14.25 5.35
C PHE A 23 -14.42 -13.42 4.24
N SER A 24 -14.49 -12.09 4.31
CA SER A 24 -13.80 -11.21 3.35
C SER A 24 -12.29 -11.36 3.43
N ASN A 25 -11.78 -11.81 4.58
CA ASN A 25 -10.38 -12.08 4.81
C ASN A 25 -9.95 -13.34 4.04
N GLU A 26 -10.73 -14.43 4.04
CA GLU A 26 -10.37 -15.70 3.37
C GLU A 26 -10.09 -15.51 1.86
N GLN A 27 -10.86 -14.68 1.17
CA GLN A 27 -10.63 -14.39 -0.26
C GLN A 27 -9.28 -13.70 -0.53
N LEU A 28 -8.73 -12.98 0.45
CA LEU A 28 -7.40 -12.40 0.35
C LEU A 28 -6.32 -13.48 0.33
N SER A 29 -6.49 -14.54 1.13
CA SER A 29 -5.53 -15.64 1.22
C SER A 29 -5.32 -16.31 -0.14
N ASP A 30 -6.37 -16.45 -0.93
CA ASP A 30 -6.29 -16.97 -2.30
C ASP A 30 -5.52 -16.03 -3.24
N ILE A 31 -5.71 -14.70 -3.10
CA ILE A 31 -5.00 -13.69 -3.90
C ILE A 31 -3.50 -13.66 -3.53
N LEU A 32 -3.16 -13.89 -2.27
CA LEU A 32 -1.78 -13.89 -1.75
C LEU A 32 -1.00 -15.18 -2.10
N GLN A 33 -1.69 -16.25 -2.49
CA GLN A 33 -1.09 -17.52 -2.94
C GLN A 33 -0.87 -17.60 -4.46
N ASP A 34 -1.25 -16.56 -5.19
CA ASP A 34 -1.15 -16.52 -6.65
C ASP A 34 0.33 -16.48 -7.12
N GLU A 35 0.69 -17.33 -8.09
CA GLU A 35 2.03 -17.41 -8.68
C GLU A 35 2.47 -16.12 -9.40
N LYS A 36 1.53 -15.22 -9.70
CA LYS A 36 1.81 -13.94 -10.38
C LYS A 36 2.77 -13.01 -9.64
N TRP A 37 3.03 -13.26 -8.35
CA TRP A 37 3.89 -12.43 -7.51
C TRP A 37 5.36 -12.91 -7.43
N VAL A 38 5.69 -14.04 -8.10
CA VAL A 38 6.97 -14.74 -7.93
C VAL A 38 8.11 -14.12 -8.76
N ASP A 39 7.81 -13.37 -9.83
CA ASP A 39 8.80 -12.71 -10.70
C ASP A 39 9.01 -11.22 -10.35
N ASP A 40 9.19 -10.93 -9.07
CA ASP A 40 9.42 -9.56 -8.62
C ASP A 40 10.89 -9.12 -8.81
N ALA A 41 11.17 -8.43 -9.92
CA ALA A 41 12.47 -7.81 -10.15
C ALA A 41 12.82 -6.69 -9.15
N THR A 42 11.84 -6.15 -8.40
CA THR A 42 12.06 -5.06 -7.44
C THR A 42 12.40 -5.53 -6.02
N GLY A 43 12.06 -6.77 -5.66
CA GLY A 43 12.20 -7.32 -4.32
C GLY A 43 11.25 -6.71 -3.27
N LEU A 44 10.29 -5.88 -3.66
CA LEU A 44 9.34 -5.18 -2.78
C LEU A 44 8.03 -5.95 -2.57
N ILE A 45 7.58 -6.67 -3.60
CA ILE A 45 6.38 -7.50 -3.57
C ILE A 45 6.44 -8.53 -2.43
N PRO A 46 7.51 -9.31 -2.19
CA PRO A 46 7.54 -10.28 -1.10
C PRO A 46 7.32 -9.61 0.27
N HIS A 47 7.96 -8.47 0.53
CA HIS A 47 7.75 -7.72 1.78
C HIS A 47 6.32 -7.21 1.92
N CYS A 48 5.72 -6.74 0.83
CA CYS A 48 4.32 -6.32 0.83
C CYS A 48 3.36 -7.50 1.10
N LEU A 49 3.62 -8.67 0.51
CA LEU A 49 2.81 -9.87 0.74
C LEU A 49 2.89 -10.33 2.19
N GLU A 50 4.07 -10.30 2.82
CA GLU A 50 4.21 -10.66 4.24
C GLU A 50 3.44 -9.70 5.16
N ILE A 51 3.41 -8.39 4.86
CA ILE A 51 2.54 -7.42 5.56
C ILE A 51 1.07 -7.80 5.41
N LEU A 52 0.62 -8.13 4.19
CA LEU A 52 -0.76 -8.52 3.91
C LEU A 52 -1.15 -9.81 4.63
N LYS A 53 -0.28 -10.83 4.62
CA LYS A 53 -0.47 -12.10 5.34
C LYS A 53 -0.58 -11.88 6.85
N THR A 54 0.32 -11.08 7.41
CA THR A 54 0.34 -10.81 8.85
C THR A 54 -0.88 -9.99 9.28
N CYS A 55 -1.28 -9.02 8.46
CA CYS A 55 -2.51 -8.24 8.65
C CYS A 55 -3.76 -9.14 8.67
N HIS A 56 -3.85 -10.06 7.70
CA HIS A 56 -4.93 -11.05 7.64
C HIS A 56 -4.98 -11.87 8.92
N LEU A 57 -3.87 -12.54 9.27
CA LEU A 57 -3.78 -13.37 10.47
C LEU A 57 -4.14 -12.62 11.76
N LEU A 58 -3.65 -11.38 11.92
CA LEU A 58 -3.97 -10.56 13.09
C LEU A 58 -5.46 -10.22 13.16
N THR A 59 -6.03 -9.76 12.05
CA THR A 59 -7.44 -9.37 11.98
C THR A 59 -8.34 -10.56 12.24
N GLU A 60 -8.05 -11.70 11.60
CA GLU A 60 -8.74 -12.96 11.77
C GLU A 60 -8.76 -13.40 13.24
N LYS A 61 -7.60 -13.49 13.87
CA LYS A 61 -7.47 -13.89 15.28
C LYS A 61 -8.15 -12.91 16.23
N LEU A 62 -8.04 -11.61 16.00
CA LEU A 62 -8.67 -10.59 16.84
C LEU A 62 -10.19 -10.65 16.74
N VAL A 63 -10.73 -10.83 15.53
CA VAL A 63 -12.16 -11.00 15.30
C VAL A 63 -12.67 -12.29 15.96
N ALA A 64 -11.95 -13.41 15.80
CA ALA A 64 -12.29 -14.67 16.45
C ALA A 64 -12.31 -14.56 17.99
N MET A 65 -11.30 -13.91 18.58
CA MET A 65 -11.29 -13.62 20.02
C MET A 65 -12.44 -12.68 20.43
N THR A 66 -12.77 -11.70 19.59
CA THR A 66 -13.91 -10.80 19.84
C THR A 66 -15.21 -11.59 19.90
N ILE A 67 -15.47 -12.45 18.89
CA ILE A 67 -16.65 -13.32 18.81
C ILE A 67 -16.71 -14.28 20.02
N GLY A 68 -15.59 -14.89 20.41
CA GLY A 68 -15.54 -15.79 21.57
C GLY A 68 -15.84 -15.10 22.91
N ASN A 69 -15.62 -13.79 22.99
CA ASN A 69 -15.81 -13.01 24.21
C ASN A 69 -17.15 -12.25 24.26
N THR A 70 -17.95 -12.24 23.19
CA THR A 70 -19.22 -11.48 23.09
C THR A 70 -20.19 -11.77 24.25
N ALA A 71 -20.28 -13.04 24.68
CA ALA A 71 -21.11 -13.48 25.81
C ALA A 71 -20.73 -12.83 27.16
N THR A 72 -19.49 -12.35 27.31
CA THR A 72 -18.99 -11.70 28.54
C THR A 72 -19.07 -10.17 28.49
N VAL A 73 -19.45 -9.60 27.34
CA VAL A 73 -19.30 -8.17 27.01
C VAL A 73 -20.64 -7.43 26.92
N SER A 74 -21.75 -8.02 27.42
CA SER A 74 -23.12 -7.45 27.41
C SER A 74 -23.27 -6.01 27.99
N SER A 75 -22.24 -5.42 28.60
CA SER A 75 -22.24 -4.02 29.05
C SER A 75 -21.42 -3.04 28.20
N LYS A 76 -20.86 -3.44 27.05
CA LYS A 76 -20.01 -2.57 26.21
C LYS A 76 -20.33 -2.59 24.71
N GLU A 77 -21.61 -2.45 24.39
CA GLU A 77 -22.13 -2.39 23.02
C GLU A 77 -21.39 -1.36 22.13
N SER A 78 -21.06 -0.18 22.66
CA SER A 78 -20.33 0.86 21.91
C SER A 78 -18.93 0.41 21.47
N SER A 79 -18.20 -0.29 22.34
CA SER A 79 -16.82 -0.71 22.03
C SER A 79 -16.75 -1.85 21.02
N LEU A 80 -17.79 -2.70 20.96
CA LEU A 80 -17.88 -3.75 19.94
C LEU A 80 -18.19 -3.14 18.57
N GLY A 81 -19.07 -2.13 18.51
CA GLY A 81 -19.31 -1.35 17.30
C GLY A 81 -18.04 -0.70 16.75
N ASP A 82 -17.19 -0.14 17.61
CA ASP A 82 -15.91 0.43 17.21
C ASP A 82 -14.97 -0.63 16.58
N ILE A 83 -14.88 -1.83 17.18
CA ILE A 83 -14.10 -2.95 16.63
C ILE A 83 -14.60 -3.30 15.23
N VAL A 84 -15.92 -3.43 15.05
CA VAL A 84 -16.51 -3.78 13.75
C VAL A 84 -16.22 -2.72 12.69
N VAL A 85 -16.40 -1.44 13.03
CA VAL A 85 -16.12 -0.33 12.12
C VAL A 85 -14.65 -0.31 11.72
N ILE A 86 -13.72 -0.52 12.66
CA ILE A 86 -12.29 -0.55 12.36
C ILE A 86 -11.95 -1.77 11.50
N ALA A 87 -12.47 -2.95 11.83
CA ALA A 87 -12.21 -4.18 11.09
C ALA A 87 -12.73 -4.11 9.64
N LYS A 88 -13.93 -3.55 9.42
CA LYS A 88 -14.49 -3.28 8.08
C LYS A 88 -13.62 -2.33 7.24
N ARG A 89 -12.82 -1.47 7.87
CA ARG A 89 -11.90 -0.55 7.17
C ARG A 89 -10.59 -1.22 6.77
N ILE A 90 -10.30 -2.44 7.22
CA ILE A 90 -9.07 -3.14 6.86
C ILE A 90 -9.16 -3.66 5.42
N SER A 91 -10.27 -4.30 5.04
CA SER A 91 -10.48 -4.82 3.67
C SER A 91 -10.21 -3.79 2.55
N PRO A 92 -10.80 -2.58 2.55
CA PRO A 92 -10.53 -1.61 1.49
C PRO A 92 -9.07 -1.12 1.48
N ARG A 93 -8.37 -1.16 2.63
CA ARG A 93 -6.95 -0.78 2.70
C ARG A 93 -6.05 -1.87 2.14
N VAL A 94 -6.41 -3.13 2.39
CA VAL A 94 -5.76 -4.28 1.78
C VAL A 94 -5.92 -4.23 0.26
N ASP A 95 -7.14 -3.96 -0.23
CA ASP A 95 -7.40 -3.80 -1.67
C ASP A 95 -6.54 -2.68 -2.27
N ASP A 96 -6.40 -1.56 -1.55
CA ASP A 96 -5.57 -0.44 -1.99
C ASP A 96 -4.08 -0.83 -2.06
N VAL A 97 -3.57 -1.62 -1.12
CA VAL A 97 -2.19 -2.13 -1.17
C VAL A 97 -2.02 -3.07 -2.36
N VAL A 98 -2.94 -4.03 -2.56
CA VAL A 98 -2.91 -4.97 -3.69
C VAL A 98 -2.96 -4.25 -5.03
N LYS A 99 -3.75 -3.18 -5.15
CA LYS A 99 -3.79 -2.33 -6.36
C LYS A 99 -2.43 -1.70 -6.70
N CYS A 100 -1.62 -1.38 -5.70
CA CYS A 100 -0.30 -0.79 -5.89
C CYS A 100 0.76 -1.79 -6.37
N LEU A 101 0.49 -3.09 -6.24
CA LEU A 101 1.35 -4.16 -6.75
C LEU A 101 1.17 -4.39 -8.25
N TYR A 102 0.10 -3.86 -8.88
CA TYR A 102 -0.08 -3.93 -10.32
C TYR A 102 0.81 -2.90 -11.03
N PRO A 103 1.54 -3.28 -12.09
CA PRO A 103 2.42 -2.36 -12.82
C PRO A 103 1.69 -1.13 -13.39
N PRO A 104 2.35 0.04 -13.43
CA PRO A 104 3.70 0.31 -12.93
C PRO A 104 3.77 0.42 -11.39
N ILE A 105 4.74 -0.28 -10.81
CA ILE A 105 4.95 -0.33 -9.36
C ILE A 105 5.64 0.97 -8.90
N ASP A 106 4.97 1.77 -8.06
CA ASP A 106 5.58 2.93 -7.37
C ASP A 106 5.88 2.55 -5.90
N PRO A 107 7.17 2.44 -5.51
CA PRO A 107 7.57 2.13 -4.14
C PRO A 107 6.99 3.09 -3.09
N ARG A 108 6.78 4.36 -3.44
CA ARG A 108 6.23 5.37 -2.51
C ARG A 108 4.75 5.15 -2.26
N LEU A 109 4.02 4.76 -3.30
CA LEU A 109 2.61 4.44 -3.17
C LEU A 109 2.42 3.17 -2.32
N ILE A 110 3.27 2.16 -2.53
CA ILE A 110 3.25 0.93 -1.72
C ILE A 110 3.57 1.23 -0.26
N GLU A 111 4.60 2.03 0.04
CA GLU A 111 4.93 2.41 1.42
C GLU A 111 3.77 3.15 2.09
N ALA A 112 3.22 4.17 1.42
CA ALA A 112 2.15 4.98 2.00
C ALA A 112 0.88 4.16 2.29
N ARG A 113 0.50 3.26 1.37
CA ARG A 113 -0.68 2.39 1.55
C ARG A 113 -0.43 1.32 2.60
N SER A 114 0.77 0.72 2.63
CA SER A 114 1.15 -0.27 3.64
C SER A 114 1.22 0.35 5.05
N ALA A 115 1.73 1.57 5.19
CA ALA A 115 1.73 2.30 6.46
C ALA A 115 0.31 2.60 6.95
N ALA A 116 -0.58 3.02 6.04
CA ALA A 116 -1.98 3.27 6.37
C ALA A 116 -2.74 1.99 6.78
N LEU A 117 -2.40 0.85 6.18
CA LEU A 117 -2.89 -0.46 6.58
C LEU A 117 -2.41 -0.83 7.98
N LEU A 118 -1.09 -0.76 8.23
CA LEU A 118 -0.50 -1.07 9.53
C LEU A 118 -1.12 -0.25 10.66
N LEU A 119 -1.28 1.07 10.46
CA LEU A 119 -1.92 1.94 11.45
C LEU A 119 -3.36 1.51 11.79
N SER A 120 -4.08 0.97 10.80
CA SER A 120 -5.45 0.50 11.01
C SER A 120 -5.50 -0.81 11.77
N VAL A 121 -4.54 -1.71 11.53
CA VAL A 121 -4.37 -2.96 12.30
C VAL A 121 -3.95 -2.66 13.74
N GLN A 122 -3.00 -1.75 13.95
CA GLN A 122 -2.62 -1.30 15.30
C GLN A 122 -3.81 -0.71 16.05
N ASN A 123 -4.63 0.10 15.38
CA ASN A 123 -5.85 0.65 15.98
C ASN A 123 -6.88 -0.45 16.32
N LEU A 124 -7.03 -1.48 15.48
CA LEU A 124 -7.87 -2.64 15.78
C LEU A 124 -7.37 -3.37 17.02
N VAL A 125 -6.06 -3.64 17.10
CA VAL A 125 -5.41 -4.30 18.25
C VAL A 125 -5.66 -3.51 19.53
N LEU A 126 -5.43 -2.20 19.53
CA LEU A 126 -5.63 -1.35 20.71
C LEU A 126 -7.09 -1.34 21.16
N THR A 127 -8.01 -1.19 20.21
CA THR A 127 -9.45 -1.17 20.48
C THR A 127 -9.90 -2.52 21.04
N ALA A 128 -9.47 -3.63 20.45
CA ALA A 128 -9.77 -4.98 20.92
C ALA A 128 -9.17 -5.24 22.32
N LYS A 129 -7.91 -4.88 22.56
CA LYS A 129 -7.26 -5.01 23.88
C LYS A 129 -8.03 -4.25 24.95
N TYR A 130 -8.47 -3.02 24.66
CA TYR A 130 -9.22 -2.19 25.61
C TYR A 130 -10.65 -2.69 25.84
N ALA A 131 -11.37 -3.03 24.76
CA ALA A 131 -12.75 -3.49 24.82
C ALA A 131 -12.87 -4.84 25.56
N LEU A 132 -12.02 -5.81 25.18
CA LEU A 132 -12.09 -7.18 25.67
C LEU A 132 -11.22 -7.43 26.92
N LYS A 133 -10.44 -6.43 27.37
CA LYS A 133 -9.44 -6.57 28.44
C LYS A 133 -8.53 -7.77 28.20
N LEU A 134 -8.07 -7.94 26.96
CA LEU A 134 -7.21 -9.06 26.60
C LEU A 134 -5.97 -9.04 27.50
N PRO A 135 -5.54 -10.20 28.02
CA PRO A 135 -4.24 -10.29 28.69
C PRO A 135 -3.15 -9.85 27.71
N PHE A 136 -1.98 -9.53 28.24
CA PHE A 136 -0.80 -9.32 27.38
C PHE A 136 -0.57 -10.57 26.52
N VAL A 137 -0.54 -10.40 25.20
CA VAL A 137 -0.37 -11.52 24.27
C VAL A 137 0.83 -11.23 23.37
N GLU A 138 1.95 -11.90 23.66
CA GLU A 138 3.23 -11.69 22.98
C GLU A 138 3.15 -11.89 21.46
N TRP A 139 2.32 -12.83 20.98
CA TRP A 139 2.19 -13.06 19.55
C TRP A 139 1.65 -11.84 18.80
N ILE A 140 0.81 -11.02 19.43
CA ILE A 140 0.27 -9.80 18.81
C ILE A 140 1.41 -8.81 18.59
N ASP A 141 2.21 -8.58 19.62
CA ASP A 141 3.30 -7.62 19.59
C ASP A 141 4.43 -8.10 18.64
N SER A 142 4.72 -9.40 18.60
CA SER A 142 5.63 -10.01 17.63
C SER A 142 5.13 -9.85 16.19
N SER A 143 3.84 -10.09 15.92
CA SER A 143 3.27 -9.90 14.58
C SER A 143 3.27 -8.43 14.15
N LEU A 144 3.01 -7.48 15.06
CA LEU A 144 3.12 -6.06 14.75
C LEU A 144 4.56 -5.65 14.45
N SER A 145 5.52 -6.16 15.22
CA SER A 145 6.96 -5.91 14.97
C SER A 145 7.42 -6.45 13.61
N GLU A 146 6.92 -7.61 13.19
CA GLU A 146 7.24 -8.18 11.86
C GLU A 146 6.70 -7.30 10.73
N MET A 147 5.46 -6.81 10.86
CA MET A 147 4.89 -5.87 9.88
C MET A 147 5.68 -4.56 9.81
N GLU A 148 6.10 -4.03 10.96
CA GLU A 148 6.95 -2.83 11.03
C GLU A 148 8.31 -3.05 10.35
N HIS A 149 8.90 -4.24 10.51
CA HIS A 149 10.16 -4.59 9.85
C HIS A 149 10.02 -4.57 8.33
N HIS A 150 8.99 -5.20 7.77
CA HIS A 150 8.75 -5.16 6.33
C HIS A 150 8.42 -3.75 5.82
N LEU A 151 7.67 -2.97 6.60
CA LEU A 151 7.36 -1.58 6.24
C LEU A 151 8.63 -0.72 6.19
N GLN A 152 9.59 -0.96 7.09
CA GLN A 152 10.87 -0.26 7.09
C GLN A 152 11.65 -0.51 5.78
N ILE A 153 11.64 -1.74 5.26
CA ILE A 153 12.29 -2.07 3.99
C ILE A 153 11.61 -1.33 2.82
N LEU A 154 10.27 -1.31 2.80
CA LEU A 154 9.50 -0.56 1.81
C LEU A 154 9.82 0.95 1.87
N ARG A 155 10.01 1.48 3.08
CA ARG A 155 10.41 2.87 3.29
C ARG A 155 11.79 3.17 2.73
N GLU A 156 12.77 2.31 2.97
CA GLU A 156 14.11 2.46 2.39
C GLU A 156 14.07 2.46 0.87
N ALA A 157 13.28 1.56 0.27
CA ALA A 157 13.08 1.53 -1.18
C ALA A 157 12.41 2.80 -1.71
N SER A 158 11.44 3.35 -0.98
CA SER A 158 10.78 4.62 -1.34
C SER A 158 11.76 5.80 -1.38
N ILE A 159 12.66 5.89 -0.39
CA ILE A 159 13.67 6.95 -0.29
C ILE A 159 14.70 6.83 -1.43
N ILE A 160 15.13 5.61 -1.76
CA ILE A 160 16.03 5.36 -2.89
C ILE A 160 15.37 5.79 -4.21
N CYS A 161 14.08 5.50 -4.39
CA CYS A 161 13.32 5.96 -5.55
C CYS A 161 13.30 7.50 -5.65
N ASP A 162 13.00 8.20 -4.56
CA ASP A 162 12.99 9.67 -4.51
C ASP A 162 14.35 10.29 -4.86
N SER A 163 15.44 9.71 -4.35
CA SER A 163 16.81 10.19 -4.62
C SER A 163 17.19 10.09 -6.10
N ARG A 164 16.68 9.07 -6.82
CA ARG A 164 16.92 8.88 -8.26
C ARG A 164 16.21 9.95 -9.09
N THR A 165 15.03 10.39 -8.68
CA THR A 165 14.29 11.49 -9.32
C THR A 165 14.93 12.87 -9.13
N CYS A 166 15.60 13.12 -8.00
CA CYS A 166 16.32 14.38 -7.76
C CYS A 166 17.67 14.49 -8.50
N SER A 167 18.21 13.39 -9.01
CA SER A 167 19.53 13.36 -9.66
C SER A 167 19.51 13.78 -11.14
N ILE A 168 18.32 13.97 -11.73
CA ILE A 168 18.16 14.29 -13.17
C ILE A 168 17.91 15.81 -13.39
N SER A 169 17.67 16.59 -12.34
CA SER A 169 17.38 18.03 -12.44
C SER A 169 18.60 18.96 -12.31
N SER A 170 19.82 18.43 -12.16
CA SER A 170 21.07 19.21 -12.14
C SER A 170 21.76 19.24 -13.51
N GLY A 171 21.00 19.56 -14.56
CA GLY A 171 21.52 19.85 -15.89
C GLY A 171 20.94 21.17 -16.41
N THR A 172 21.82 22.13 -16.72
CA THR A 172 21.55 23.54 -17.07
C THR A 172 21.21 24.37 -15.82
N GLU A 173 21.92 25.44 -15.44
CA GLU A 173 22.20 26.66 -16.21
C GLU A 173 23.42 27.43 -15.63
N SER A 174 24.32 27.91 -16.49
CA SER A 174 25.27 29.02 -16.26
C SER A 174 25.75 29.46 -17.65
N SER A 175 25.00 30.28 -18.38
CA SER A 175 24.86 31.75 -18.27
C SER A 175 26.13 32.53 -18.65
N SER A 176 26.03 33.18 -19.81
CA SER A 176 26.44 34.57 -20.10
C SER A 176 27.89 34.88 -20.48
N GLN A 177 28.03 35.16 -21.76
CA GLN A 177 28.98 36.04 -22.44
C GLN A 177 29.05 37.46 -21.81
N PRO A 178 30.21 38.14 -21.94
CA PRO A 178 30.19 39.49 -22.49
C PRO A 178 31.22 39.69 -23.64
N GLN A 179 30.88 40.61 -24.54
CA GLN A 179 31.55 40.98 -25.79
C GLN A 179 32.89 41.70 -25.59
N ASP A 180 33.79 41.65 -26.59
CA ASP A 180 34.14 42.81 -27.43
C ASP A 180 35.05 42.45 -28.64
N PRO A 181 35.25 43.37 -29.63
CA PRO A 181 35.36 43.04 -31.05
C PRO A 181 36.79 43.19 -31.60
N GLN A 182 37.13 42.42 -32.63
CA GLN A 182 38.23 42.78 -33.54
C GLN A 182 37.88 42.49 -34.99
N LEU A 183 37.85 43.57 -35.76
CA LEU A 183 37.86 43.62 -37.21
C LEU A 183 39.19 43.04 -37.71
N ASP A 184 39.14 42.14 -38.69
CA ASP A 184 40.13 42.13 -39.76
C ASP A 184 39.58 41.46 -41.02
N GLU A 185 40.13 41.93 -42.12
CA GLU A 185 39.52 42.10 -43.43
C GLU A 185 39.73 40.90 -44.37
N LEU A 186 38.99 40.92 -45.50
CA LEU A 186 39.31 40.34 -46.83
C LEU A 186 38.63 39.02 -47.25
N GLY A 187 37.63 39.17 -48.15
CA GLY A 187 37.84 38.74 -49.54
C GLY A 187 37.04 37.54 -50.09
N ALA A 188 36.33 37.81 -51.19
CA ALA A 188 35.83 36.90 -52.24
C ALA A 188 34.61 36.01 -51.89
N VAL A 189 33.38 36.39 -52.30
CA VAL A 189 32.77 36.28 -53.65
C VAL A 189 32.59 34.81 -54.11
N GLY A 190 31.33 34.35 -54.08
CA GLY A 190 30.84 33.23 -54.89
C GLY A 190 29.67 32.47 -54.24
N PRO A 191 28.45 32.62 -54.77
CA PRO A 191 27.70 31.43 -55.24
C PRO A 191 27.24 31.70 -56.69
N PRO A 192 26.57 30.81 -57.45
CA PRO A 192 25.95 29.50 -57.11
C PRO A 192 26.12 28.40 -58.22
N VAL A 193 25.30 27.34 -58.12
CA VAL A 193 24.69 26.46 -59.16
C VAL A 193 25.38 25.11 -59.56
N PRO A 194 24.68 24.16 -60.25
CA PRO A 194 24.15 22.88 -59.70
C PRO A 194 24.54 21.65 -60.58
N GLU A 195 23.66 20.63 -60.68
CA GLU A 195 23.57 19.48 -61.63
C GLU A 195 23.91 18.11 -60.98
N GLU A 196 22.93 17.32 -60.49
CA GLU A 196 22.09 16.31 -61.22
C GLU A 196 22.85 15.00 -61.56
N PRO A 197 22.20 13.88 -61.95
CA PRO A 197 21.27 13.00 -61.22
C PRO A 197 21.67 11.51 -61.38
N TYR A 198 20.93 10.54 -60.82
CA TYR A 198 20.69 9.14 -61.31
C TYR A 198 19.88 8.45 -60.17
N SER A 199 18.55 8.25 -60.22
CA SER A 199 17.73 7.43 -61.13
C SER A 199 18.29 6.01 -61.23
N VAL A 200 17.61 4.88 -60.95
CA VAL A 200 16.22 4.47 -60.65
C VAL A 200 16.29 2.97 -60.28
N ALA A 201 15.20 2.45 -59.69
CA ALA A 201 14.71 1.06 -59.84
C ALA A 201 15.57 -0.04 -59.16
N SER A 202 15.06 -1.12 -58.58
CA SER A 202 13.86 -1.96 -58.70
C SER A 202 14.04 -3.03 -57.59
N VAL A 203 13.11 -3.82 -57.07
CA VAL A 203 11.69 -4.13 -57.25
C VAL A 203 11.34 -5.02 -56.05
N LEU A 204 10.05 -5.03 -55.71
CA LEU A 204 9.28 -5.99 -54.91
C LEU A 204 9.94 -7.35 -54.62
#